data_AF-A0A2Z4PTV4-F1
#
_entry.id   AF-A0A2Z4PTV4-F1
#
_cell.length_a   1.000
_cell.length_b   1.000
_cell.length_c   1.000
_cell.angle_alpha   90.00
_cell.angle_beta   90.00
_cell.angle_gamma   90.00
#
_symmetry.space_group_name_H-M   'P 1'
#
loop_
_entity.id
_entity.type
_entity.pdbx_description
1 polymer ?
#
loop_
_entity_poly.entity_id
_entity_poly.type
_entity_poly.pdbx_seq_one_letter_code
_entity_poly.pdbx_strand_id
1 'polypeptide(L)'
;MSTVVKFLILYLVPVLSFAGVLGIYMLAYGKSLDSPLISLALFLVVSSFIVSSYVVVVLISQFAANGGGYSGLLFSILGWLLGGVPIFFYLVMFKNIFSP
;
A
#
# COMPACT_ATOMS: atom_id res chain seq x y z
N MET A 1 -3.56 -18.03 9.76
CA MET A 1 -2.91 -16.75 10.13
C MET A 1 -3.76 -16.02 11.15
N SER A 2 -3.17 -15.59 12.27
CA SER A 2 -3.91 -14.91 13.34
C SER A 2 -4.36 -13.51 12.91
N THR A 3 -5.39 -12.96 13.56
CA THR A 3 -5.90 -11.60 13.32
C THR A 3 -4.81 -10.54 13.54
N VAL A 4 -3.94 -10.75 14.55
CA VAL A 4 -2.80 -9.86 14.83
C VAL A 4 -1.85 -9.80 13.63
N VAL A 5 -1.50 -10.95 13.04
CA VAL A 5 -0.60 -10.99 11.87
C VAL A 5 -1.25 -10.34 10.65
N LYS A 6 -2.57 -10.49 10.45
CA LYS A 6 -3.31 -9.79 9.39
C LYS A 6 -3.20 -8.28 9.54
N PHE A 7 -3.43 -7.74 10.74
CA PHE A 7 -3.25 -6.31 10.99
C PHE A 7 -1.81 -5.85 10.84
N LEU A 8 -0.83 -6.65 11.31
CA LEU A 8 0.57 -6.32 11.12
C LEU A 8 0.90 -6.15 9.63
N ILE A 9 0.50 -7.11 8.78
CA ILE A 9 0.72 -7.04 7.33
C ILE A 9 0.02 -5.81 6.75
N LEU A 10 -1.26 -5.60 7.12
CA LEU A 10 -2.07 -4.51 6.57
C LEU A 10 -1.47 -3.12 6.83
N TYR A 11 -0.82 -2.92 7.97
CA TYR A 11 -0.23 -1.62 8.33
C TYR A 11 1.26 -1.51 7.99
N LEU A 12 2.01 -2.61 8.01
CA LEU A 12 3.43 -2.61 7.70
C LEU A 12 3.68 -2.50 6.18
N VAL A 13 2.85 -3.15 5.37
CA VAL A 13 3.01 -3.15 3.90
C VAL A 13 2.96 -1.73 3.33
N PRO A 14 1.96 -0.87 3.63
CA PRO A 14 1.95 0.51 3.15
C PRO A 14 3.19 1.32 3.57
N VAL A 15 3.67 1.15 4.81
CA VAL A 15 4.85 1.85 5.32
C VAL A 15 6.10 1.44 4.55
N LEU A 16 6.29 0.14 4.31
CA LEU A 16 7.43 -0.37 3.54
C LEU A 16 7.35 0.04 2.07
N SER A 17 6.16 0.00 1.45
CA SER A 17 5.98 0.47 0.08
C SER A 17 6.31 1.95 -0.04
N PHE A 18 5.86 2.78 0.90
CA PHE A 18 6.17 4.21 0.92
C PHE A 18 7.67 4.47 1.05
N ALA A 19 8.34 3.80 2.00
CA ALA A 19 9.79 3.90 2.16
C ALA A 19 10.55 3.45 0.90
N GLY A 20 10.07 2.38 0.24
CA GLY A 20 10.62 1.90 -1.03
C GLY A 20 10.48 2.91 -2.17
N VAL A 21 9.31 3.55 -2.31
CA VAL A 21 9.07 4.62 -3.28
C VAL A 21 10.04 5.79 -3.05
N LEU A 22 10.18 6.24 -1.80
CA LEU A 22 11.13 7.31 -1.45
C LEU A 22 12.58 6.92 -1.75
N GLY A 23 12.99 5.72 -1.37
CA GLY A 23 14.34 5.22 -1.63
C GLY A 23 14.65 5.17 -3.14
N ILE A 24 13.71 4.67 -3.94
CA ILE A 24 13.88 4.62 -5.40
C ILE A 24 13.89 6.03 -5.98
N TYR A 25 13.06 6.95 -5.48
CA TYR A 25 13.09 8.34 -5.90
C TYR A 25 14.46 8.97 -5.64
N MET A 26 15.05 8.77 -4.47
CA MET A 26 16.39 9.27 -4.14
C MET A 26 17.47 8.65 -5.05
N LEU A 27 17.38 7.36 -5.36
CA LEU A 27 18.37 6.65 -6.22
C LEU A 27 18.24 6.96 -7.71
N ALA A 28 17.03 7.27 -8.16
CA ALA A 28 16.69 7.54 -9.55
C ALA A 28 16.45 9.04 -9.82
N TYR A 29 16.73 9.91 -8.85
CA TYR A 29 16.50 11.35 -8.98
C TYR A 29 17.27 11.91 -10.20
N GLY A 30 16.56 12.57 -11.10
CA GLY A 30 17.12 13.12 -12.35
C GLY A 30 17.35 12.09 -13.46
N LYS A 31 17.04 10.80 -13.27
CA LYS A 31 17.05 9.80 -14.36
C LYS A 31 15.73 9.84 -15.15
N SER A 32 15.76 9.35 -16.39
CA SER A 32 14.55 9.27 -17.20
C SER A 32 13.54 8.29 -16.59
N LEU A 33 12.27 8.50 -16.91
CA LEU A 33 11.16 7.67 -16.45
C LEU A 33 11.19 6.23 -16.96
N ASP A 34 12.01 5.95 -17.98
CA ASP A 34 12.24 4.62 -18.51
C ASP A 34 13.24 3.81 -17.66
N SER A 35 13.69 4.37 -16.53
CA SER A 35 14.56 3.64 -15.62
C SER A 35 13.86 2.38 -15.11
N PRO A 36 14.51 1.20 -15.22
CA PRO A 36 13.94 -0.06 -14.73
C PRO A 36 13.66 -0.02 -13.22
N LEU A 37 14.35 0.84 -12.46
CA LEU A 37 14.11 1.04 -11.03
C LEU A 37 12.73 1.67 -10.76
N ILE A 38 12.28 2.60 -11.59
CA ILE A 38 10.99 3.27 -11.45
C ILE A 38 9.86 2.27 -11.75
N SER A 39 10.03 1.46 -12.80
CA SER A 39 9.12 0.35 -13.11
C SER A 39 9.06 -0.70 -12.00
N LEU A 40 10.19 -1.00 -11.36
CA LEU A 40 10.24 -1.89 -10.19
C LEU A 40 9.50 -1.29 -8.99
N ALA A 41 9.63 0.02 -8.75
CA ALA A 41 8.88 0.72 -7.68
C ALA A 41 7.37 0.57 -7.89
N LEU A 42 6.89 0.79 -9.11
CA LEU A 42 5.48 0.62 -9.44
C LEU A 42 5.01 -0.80 -9.17
N PHE A 43 5.76 -1.79 -9.63
CA PHE A 43 5.43 -3.20 -9.42
C PHE A 43 5.34 -3.54 -7.94
N LEU A 44 6.30 -3.08 -7.14
CA LEU A 44 6.29 -3.26 -5.69
C LEU A 44 5.08 -2.59 -5.04
N VAL A 45 4.75 -1.36 -5.41
CA VAL A 45 3.60 -0.63 -4.86
C VAL A 45 2.28 -1.32 -5.21
N VAL A 46 2.09 -1.72 -6.47
CA VAL A 46 0.86 -2.38 -6.94
C VAL A 46 0.69 -3.75 -6.29
N SER A 47 1.75 -4.57 -6.24
CA SER A 47 1.70 -5.88 -5.59
C SER A 47 1.39 -5.76 -4.09
N SER A 48 2.00 -4.79 -3.42
CA SER A 48 1.73 -4.46 -2.02
C SER A 48 0.27 -4.09 -1.77
N PHE A 49 -0.33 -3.31 -2.67
CA PHE A 49 -1.73 -2.92 -2.57
C PHE A 49 -2.70 -4.09 -2.80
N ILE A 50 -2.38 -4.99 -3.73
CA ILE A 50 -3.16 -6.21 -3.98
C ILE A 50 -3.15 -7.11 -2.73
N VAL A 51 -1.97 -7.33 -2.12
CA VAL A 51 -1.84 -8.12 -0.88
C VAL A 51 -2.64 -7.48 0.25
N SER A 52 -2.55 -6.16 0.42
CA SER A 52 -3.31 -5.43 1.45
C SER A 52 -4.83 -5.55 1.24
N SER A 53 -5.28 -5.48 -0.01
CA SER A 53 -6.69 -5.64 -0.38
C SER A 53 -7.21 -7.04 -0.06
N TYR A 54 -6.43 -8.08 -0.36
CA TYR A 54 -6.77 -9.46 0.01
C TYR A 54 -6.91 -9.63 1.53
N VAL A 55 -5.96 -9.11 2.31
CA VAL A 55 -5.99 -9.19 3.78
C VAL A 55 -7.22 -8.50 4.36
N VAL A 56 -7.62 -7.36 3.79
CA VAL A 56 -8.80 -6.60 4.20
C VAL A 56 -10.08 -7.36 3.96
N VAL A 57 -10.26 -7.95 2.77
CA VAL A 57 -11.44 -8.78 2.46
C VAL A 57 -11.56 -9.94 3.45
N VAL A 58 -10.44 -10.59 3.78
CA VAL A 58 -10.39 -11.67 4.76
C VAL A 58 -10.77 -11.18 6.16
N LEU A 59 -10.28 -10.02 6.60
CA LEU A 59 -10.62 -9.44 7.91
C LEU A 59 -12.10 -9.04 7.98
N ILE A 60 -12.60 -8.35 6.96
CA ILE A 60 -14.01 -7.92 6.88
C ILE A 60 -14.94 -9.14 6.96
N SER A 61 -14.65 -10.18 6.17
CA SER A 61 -15.45 -11.42 6.18
C SER A 61 -15.46 -12.08 7.56
N GLN A 62 -14.31 -12.10 8.25
CA GLN A 62 -14.19 -12.66 9.60
C GLN A 62 -14.96 -11.85 10.65
N PHE A 63 -14.95 -10.52 10.57
CA PHE A 63 -15.70 -9.67 11.51
C PHE A 63 -17.21 -9.68 11.24
N ALA A 64 -17.62 -9.72 9.98
CA ALA A 64 -19.03 -9.83 9.59
C ALA A 64 -19.64 -11.16 10.05
N ALA A 65 -18.94 -12.28 9.87
CA ALA A 65 -19.41 -13.60 10.28
C ALA A 65 -19.55 -13.76 11.80
N ASN A 66 -18.74 -13.06 12.60
CA ASN A 66 -18.75 -13.16 14.05
C ASN A 66 -19.61 -12.08 14.74
N GLY A 67 -20.33 -11.25 13.99
CA GLY A 67 -21.32 -10.28 14.51
C GLY A 67 -20.78 -9.20 15.47
N GLY A 68 -19.47 -9.05 15.62
CA GLY A 68 -18.90 -8.49 16.85
C GLY A 68 -17.73 -7.50 16.73
N GLY A 69 -17.51 -6.84 15.59
CA GLY A 69 -16.29 -6.05 15.43
C GLY A 69 -16.39 -4.80 14.56
N TYR A 70 -17.26 -3.84 14.89
CA TYR A 70 -17.27 -2.54 14.21
C TYR A 70 -15.90 -1.84 14.24
N SER A 71 -15.17 -1.96 15.35
CA SER A 71 -13.79 -1.49 15.46
C SER A 71 -12.85 -2.24 14.52
N GLY A 72 -12.94 -3.58 14.46
CA GLY A 72 -12.14 -4.40 13.56
C GLY A 72 -12.36 -4.08 12.08
N LEU A 73 -13.61 -3.83 11.68
CA LEU A 73 -13.96 -3.36 10.34
C LEU A 73 -13.33 -1.99 10.05
N LEU A 74 -13.50 -1.04 10.97
CA LEU A 74 -12.95 0.31 10.83
C LEU A 74 -11.43 0.29 10.70
N PHE A 75 -10.72 -0.47 11.55
CA PHE A 75 -9.27 -0.64 11.46
C PHE A 75 -8.82 -1.35 10.18
N SER A 76 -9.64 -2.23 9.62
CA SER A 76 -9.34 -2.89 8.33
C SER A 76 -9.44 -1.87 7.19
N ILE A 77 -10.49 -1.06 7.17
CA ILE A 77 -10.68 -0.03 6.14
C ILE A 77 -9.59 1.05 6.25
N LEU A 78 -9.25 1.51 7.45
CA LEU A 78 -8.18 2.49 7.65
C LEU A 78 -6.82 1.97 7.16
N GLY A 79 -6.49 0.72 7.48
CA GLY A 79 -5.26 0.08 6.99
C GLY A 79 -5.23 -0.04 5.46
N TRP A 80 -6.38 -0.35 4.85
CA TRP A 80 -6.51 -0.36 3.39
C TRP A 80 -6.31 1.02 2.75
N LEU A 81 -6.95 2.05 3.31
CA LEU A 81 -6.82 3.43 2.84
C LEU A 81 -5.37 3.93 2.93
N LEU A 82 -4.62 3.53 3.96
CA LEU A 82 -3.18 3.80 4.05
C LEU A 82 -2.40 3.19 2.88
N GLY A 83 -2.84 2.06 2.34
CA GLY A 83 -2.26 1.46 1.13
C GLY A 83 -2.39 2.33 -0.13
N GLY A 84 -3.32 3.28 -0.16
CA GLY A 84 -3.44 4.27 -1.23
C GLY A 84 -2.35 5.34 -1.20
N VAL A 85 -1.76 5.61 -0.03
CA VAL A 85 -0.75 6.68 0.14
C VAL A 85 0.51 6.42 -0.69
N PRO A 86 1.16 5.24 -0.65
CA PRO A 86 2.29 4.93 -1.51
C PRO A 86 2.01 5.09 -3.00
N ILE A 87 0.80 4.70 -3.45
CA ILE A 87 0.37 4.85 -4.85
C ILE A 87 0.31 6.31 -5.23
N PHE A 88 -0.36 7.12 -4.41
CA PHE A 88 -0.47 8.56 -4.64
C PHE A 88 0.91 9.22 -4.76
N PHE A 89 1.83 8.94 -3.83
CA PHE A 89 3.18 9.48 -3.88
C PHE A 89 3.98 9.01 -5.08
N TYR A 90 3.88 7.73 -5.45
CA TYR A 90 4.51 7.21 -6.66
C TYR A 90 4.05 8.00 -7.90
N LEU A 91 2.74 8.23 -8.02
CA LEU A 91 2.16 8.96 -9.14
C LEU A 91 2.60 10.43 -9.18
N VAL A 92 2.63 11.11 -8.04
CA VAL A 92 3.10 12.50 -7.93
C VAL A 92 4.58 12.60 -8.31
N MET A 93 5.43 11.74 -7.75
CA MET A 93 6.88 11.82 -7.90
C MET A 93 7.39 11.41 -9.28
N PHE A 94 6.80 10.38 -9.88
CA PHE A 94 7.30 9.83 -11.14
C PHE A 94 6.38 10.13 -12.33
N LYS A 95 5.06 10.17 -12.15
CA LYS A 95 4.14 10.40 -13.28
C LYS A 95 3.73 11.85 -13.44
N ASN A 96 4.22 12.75 -12.59
CA ASN A 96 4.05 14.19 -12.71
C ASN A 96 2.58 14.59 -12.95
N ILE A 97 1.64 13.88 -12.30
CA ILE A 97 0.19 14.01 -12.56
C ILE A 97 -0.34 15.42 -12.21
N PHE A 98 0.46 16.24 -11.54
CA PHE A 98 0.13 17.62 -11.18
C PHE A 98 1.08 18.68 -11.76
N SER A 99 2.01 18.33 -12.66
CA SER A 99 2.75 19.35 -13.41
C SER A 99 1.91 19.84 -14.58
N PRO A 100 1.73 21.16 -14.75
CA PRO A 100 0.95 21.76 -15.85
C PRO A 100 1.54 21.45 -17.24
#